data_AF-A0A3P6BAT8-F1
#
_entry.id   AF-A0A3P6BAT8-F1
#
_cell.length_a   1.000
_cell.length_b   1.000
_cell.length_c   1.000
_cell.angle_alpha   90.00
_cell.angle_beta   90.00
_cell.angle_gamma   90.00
#
_symmetry.space_group_name_H-M   'P 1'
#
loop_
_entity.id
_entity.type
_entity.pdbx_description
1 polymer ?
#
loop_
_entity_poly.entity_id
_entity_poly.type
_entity_poly.pdbx_seq_one_letter_code
_entity_poly.pdbx_strand_id
1 'polypeptide(L)'
;MYRNMVEWRDQNPPPATMMIISNQVGSQFSWDLVRLQQRTLYNLFLAYSVRPVFSIVLSTSQEWRWKELLQNKRSAPLVVVQGAKLYCKSCNYGSQRLKKFRKHLSSYNHAREEGVTTVYTNVERVTADWGRNYKATPEFATAKIQVWWDMFDCPIPQGYDARQVRPSIEAAFKELGYSGPVSITAYGDHKHTPLQALSSTGVHVAHAVPGVEYKRMAGNVREWHADNPPQTAAIMMVISDNVDIISIGLVKLLQENKYNLFLAYSFRPYQMSYLLTSAEWLWESLLAGPLTKHSLLSESESSVSTAMFHCKLCRFDTISIDNFRAHLLSDEKHAQEVSIL
;
A
#
# COMPACT_ATOMS: atom_id res chain seq x y z
N MET A 1 -17.00 -3.06 -19.88
CA MET A 1 -17.04 -1.92 -18.95
C MET A 1 -15.62 -1.44 -18.62
N TYR A 2 -14.73 -2.33 -18.15
CA TYR A 2 -13.35 -1.97 -17.76
C TYR A 2 -12.57 -1.17 -18.81
N ARG A 3 -12.53 -1.65 -20.06
CA ARG A 3 -11.87 -0.93 -21.16
C ARG A 3 -12.37 0.51 -21.35
N ASN A 4 -13.69 0.74 -21.32
CA ASN A 4 -14.24 2.10 -21.44
C ASN A 4 -13.85 2.97 -20.25
N MET A 5 -13.73 2.39 -19.05
CA MET A 5 -13.31 3.11 -17.85
C MET A 5 -11.87 3.57 -17.98
N VAL A 6 -10.97 2.69 -18.48
CA VAL A 6 -9.57 3.05 -18.77
C VAL A 6 -9.50 4.14 -19.84
N GLU A 7 -10.17 3.95 -21.00
CA GLU A 7 -10.20 4.94 -22.09
C GLU A 7 -10.76 6.31 -21.64
N TRP A 8 -11.78 6.30 -20.78
CA TRP A 8 -12.37 7.53 -20.25
C TRP A 8 -11.39 8.27 -19.33
N ARG A 9 -10.66 7.55 -18.47
CA ARG A 9 -9.69 8.13 -17.54
C ARG A 9 -8.54 8.83 -18.27
N ASP A 10 -8.09 8.26 -19.38
CA ASP A 10 -7.02 8.85 -20.21
C ASP A 10 -7.42 10.24 -20.76
N GLN A 11 -8.72 10.45 -20.99
CA GLN A 11 -9.26 11.72 -21.49
C GLN A 11 -9.73 12.66 -20.37
N ASN A 12 -9.89 12.15 -19.14
CA ASN A 12 -10.47 12.87 -18.02
C ASN A 12 -9.59 12.67 -16.77
N PRO A 13 -8.43 13.36 -16.69
CA PRO A 13 -7.59 13.32 -15.49
C PRO A 13 -8.29 13.97 -14.29
N PRO A 14 -7.92 13.63 -13.05
CA PRO A 14 -8.47 14.28 -11.86
C PRO A 14 -8.19 15.81 -11.83
N PRO A 15 -9.07 16.62 -11.20
CA PRO A 15 -10.28 16.21 -10.50
C PRO A 15 -11.41 15.85 -11.48
N ALA A 16 -11.94 14.63 -11.36
CA ALA A 16 -13.01 14.13 -12.21
C ALA A 16 -13.88 13.16 -11.41
N THR A 17 -15.15 13.05 -11.84
CA THR A 17 -16.16 12.26 -11.14
C THR A 17 -16.58 11.07 -11.97
N MET A 18 -16.58 9.89 -11.37
CA MET A 18 -16.99 8.65 -12.02
C MET A 18 -18.04 7.93 -11.17
N MET A 19 -19.17 7.59 -11.79
CA MET A 19 -20.18 6.74 -11.18
C MET A 19 -20.19 5.36 -11.84
N ILE A 20 -20.03 4.30 -11.04
CA ILE A 20 -20.05 2.91 -11.49
C ILE A 20 -21.29 2.22 -10.94
N ILE A 21 -22.14 1.74 -11.85
CA ILE A 21 -23.37 1.03 -11.53
C ILE A 21 -23.16 -0.44 -11.88
N SER A 22 -22.75 -1.26 -10.91
CA SER A 22 -22.43 -2.69 -11.14
C SER A 22 -22.32 -3.47 -9.83
N ASN A 23 -22.76 -4.73 -9.84
CA ASN A 23 -22.50 -5.67 -8.74
C ASN A 23 -21.08 -6.26 -8.79
N GLN A 24 -20.36 -6.06 -9.90
CA GLN A 24 -19.06 -6.69 -10.15
C GLN A 24 -17.88 -5.82 -9.71
N VAL A 25 -18.12 -4.63 -9.12
CA VAL A 25 -17.03 -3.73 -8.69
C VAL A 25 -16.03 -4.44 -7.79
N GLY A 26 -16.52 -5.20 -6.80
CA GLY A 26 -15.67 -5.90 -5.84
C GLY A 26 -14.79 -7.01 -6.42
N SER A 27 -15.19 -7.64 -7.53
CA SER A 27 -14.48 -8.80 -8.09
C SER A 27 -13.72 -8.52 -9.38
N GLN A 28 -14.18 -7.56 -10.20
CA GLN A 28 -13.66 -7.35 -11.56
C GLN A 28 -12.96 -5.99 -11.73
N PHE A 29 -13.18 -5.04 -10.82
CA PHE A 29 -12.66 -3.67 -10.94
C PHE A 29 -11.87 -3.21 -9.73
N SER A 30 -12.07 -3.86 -8.58
CA SER A 30 -11.53 -3.45 -7.28
C SER A 30 -10.03 -3.27 -7.30
N TRP A 31 -9.28 -4.18 -7.91
CA TRP A 31 -7.81 -4.10 -7.93
C TRP A 31 -7.28 -2.83 -8.60
N ASP A 32 -7.70 -2.54 -9.83
CA ASP A 32 -7.26 -1.34 -10.56
C ASP A 32 -7.80 -0.07 -9.89
N LEU A 33 -9.06 -0.05 -9.47
CA LEU A 33 -9.66 1.13 -8.84
C LEU A 33 -9.05 1.45 -7.47
N VAL A 34 -8.72 0.43 -6.68
CA VAL A 34 -8.09 0.61 -5.36
C VAL A 34 -6.69 1.17 -5.53
N ARG A 35 -5.90 0.66 -6.49
CA ARG A 35 -4.58 1.23 -6.82
C ARG A 35 -4.72 2.62 -7.42
N LEU A 36 -5.75 2.88 -8.21
CA LEU A 36 -6.03 4.18 -8.80
C LEU A 36 -6.27 5.25 -7.74
N GLN A 37 -7.11 4.97 -6.73
CA GLN A 37 -7.40 5.91 -5.65
C GLN A 37 -6.18 6.26 -4.81
N GLN A 38 -5.17 5.37 -4.73
CA GLN A 38 -3.89 5.66 -4.05
C GLN A 38 -3.00 6.63 -4.81
N ARG A 39 -3.27 6.89 -6.10
CA ARG A 39 -2.51 7.83 -6.94
C ARG A 39 -3.29 9.07 -7.29
N THR A 40 -4.59 8.90 -7.49
CA THR A 40 -5.46 9.88 -8.10
C THR A 40 -6.81 9.87 -7.40
N LEU A 41 -7.15 11.00 -6.78
CA LEU A 41 -8.36 11.18 -6.02
C LEU A 41 -9.54 11.53 -6.94
N TYR A 42 -9.98 10.56 -7.74
CA TYR A 42 -11.28 10.67 -8.43
C TYR A 42 -12.41 10.68 -7.41
N ASN A 43 -13.48 11.43 -7.69
CA ASN A 43 -14.72 11.31 -6.92
C ASN A 43 -15.47 10.08 -7.42
N LEU A 44 -15.32 8.95 -6.70
CA LEU A 44 -15.92 7.68 -7.08
C LEU A 44 -17.26 7.46 -6.40
N PHE A 45 -18.29 7.22 -7.20
CA PHE A 45 -19.65 6.93 -6.76
C PHE A 45 -20.05 5.53 -7.16
N LEU A 46 -20.60 4.73 -6.25
CA LEU A 46 -21.01 3.36 -6.56
C LEU A 46 -22.52 3.17 -6.41
N ALA A 47 -23.11 2.41 -7.33
CA ALA A 47 -24.44 1.85 -7.14
C ALA A 47 -24.46 0.37 -7.47
N TYR A 48 -25.10 -0.41 -6.60
CA TYR A 48 -25.17 -1.88 -6.73
C TYR A 48 -26.54 -2.38 -6.31
N SER A 49 -26.99 -3.50 -6.90
CA SER A 49 -28.24 -4.14 -6.48
C SER A 49 -28.03 -5.06 -5.28
N VAL A 50 -26.83 -5.60 -5.10
CA VAL A 50 -26.43 -6.43 -3.97
C VAL A 50 -25.16 -5.82 -3.37
N ARG A 51 -25.15 -5.61 -2.04
CA ARG A 51 -23.96 -5.10 -1.37
C ARG A 51 -22.83 -6.13 -1.51
N PRO A 52 -21.65 -5.74 -2.00
CA PRO A 52 -20.50 -6.65 -2.09
C PRO A 52 -20.13 -7.21 -0.71
N VAL A 53 -19.90 -8.52 -0.63
CA VAL A 53 -19.62 -9.23 0.64
C VAL A 53 -18.20 -8.97 1.13
N PHE A 54 -17.26 -8.74 0.21
CA PHE A 54 -15.91 -8.30 0.54
C PHE A 54 -15.95 -6.81 0.81
N SER A 55 -15.61 -6.42 2.05
CA SER A 55 -15.33 -5.05 2.45
C SER A 55 -14.48 -4.38 1.38
N ILE A 56 -15.10 -3.57 0.55
CA ILE A 56 -14.43 -2.85 -0.51
C ILE A 56 -13.49 -1.85 0.18
N VAL A 57 -12.18 -2.09 0.12
CA VAL A 57 -11.16 -1.14 0.61
C VAL A 57 -11.07 0.09 -0.32
N LEU A 58 -11.89 0.15 -1.38
CA LEU A 58 -11.99 1.32 -2.25
C LEU A 58 -12.67 2.47 -1.50
N SER A 59 -11.98 3.59 -1.44
CA SER A 59 -12.57 4.85 -0.99
C SER A 59 -13.57 5.34 -2.03
N THR A 60 -14.79 5.64 -1.56
CA THR A 60 -15.88 6.13 -2.39
C THR A 60 -16.45 7.39 -1.77
N SER A 61 -16.90 8.32 -2.61
CA SER A 61 -17.56 9.55 -2.18
C SER A 61 -18.95 9.25 -1.62
N GLN A 62 -19.68 8.30 -2.24
CA GLN A 62 -20.98 7.83 -1.76
C GLN A 62 -21.35 6.52 -2.47
N GLU A 63 -22.13 5.69 -1.77
CA GLU A 63 -22.69 4.45 -2.29
C GLU A 63 -24.22 4.43 -2.17
N TRP A 64 -24.88 3.74 -3.10
CA TRP A 64 -26.32 3.50 -3.07
C TRP A 64 -26.69 2.05 -3.38
N ARG A 65 -27.73 1.55 -2.70
CA ARG A 65 -28.47 0.43 -3.25
C ARG A 65 -29.27 0.91 -4.45
N TRP A 66 -29.21 0.16 -5.55
CA TRP A 66 -29.88 0.49 -6.81
C TRP A 66 -31.36 0.84 -6.61
N LYS A 67 -32.07 0.08 -5.78
CA LYS A 67 -33.49 0.32 -5.48
C LYS A 67 -33.72 1.66 -4.80
N GLU A 68 -32.85 2.07 -3.89
CA GLU A 68 -32.95 3.33 -3.14
C GLU A 68 -32.64 4.53 -4.06
N LEU A 69 -31.63 4.40 -4.93
CA LEU A 69 -31.30 5.42 -5.92
C LEU A 69 -32.49 5.74 -6.84
N LEU A 70 -33.23 4.71 -7.26
CA LEU A 70 -34.41 4.87 -8.11
C LEU A 70 -35.64 5.43 -7.39
N GLN A 71 -35.71 5.30 -6.07
CA GLN A 71 -36.83 5.77 -5.25
C GLN A 71 -36.72 7.26 -4.91
N ASN A 72 -35.52 7.85 -5.00
CA ASN A 72 -35.26 9.23 -4.60
C ASN A 72 -35.73 10.23 -5.68
N LYS A 73 -37.05 10.31 -5.89
CA LYS A 73 -37.68 11.27 -6.81
C LYS A 73 -37.99 12.57 -6.07
N ARG A 74 -37.04 13.50 -6.04
CA ARG A 74 -37.40 14.93 -6.00
C ARG A 74 -37.67 15.38 -7.43
N SER A 75 -38.79 16.07 -7.58
CA SER A 75 -39.38 16.61 -8.80
C SER A 75 -38.46 17.64 -9.47
N ALA A 76 -37.37 17.18 -10.10
CA ALA A 76 -36.56 18.04 -10.96
C ALA A 76 -37.29 18.23 -12.30
N PRO A 77 -37.23 19.43 -12.91
CA PRO A 77 -37.78 19.65 -14.24
C PRO A 77 -37.19 18.65 -15.23
N LEU A 78 -38.03 18.07 -16.08
CA LEU A 78 -37.57 17.21 -17.18
C LEU A 78 -36.71 18.05 -18.13
N VAL A 79 -35.39 17.91 -18.04
CA VAL A 79 -34.47 18.48 -19.00
C VAL A 79 -34.64 17.72 -20.32
N VAL A 80 -34.92 18.43 -21.41
CA VAL A 80 -34.96 17.84 -22.75
C VAL A 80 -33.52 17.50 -23.15
N VAL A 81 -33.16 16.23 -23.04
CA VAL A 81 -31.83 15.73 -23.42
C VAL A 81 -31.82 15.38 -24.91
N GLN A 82 -30.72 15.70 -25.59
CA GLN A 82 -30.46 15.29 -26.98
C GLN A 82 -30.62 13.76 -27.13
N GLY A 83 -31.22 13.30 -28.24
CA GLY A 83 -31.58 11.90 -28.44
C GLY A 83 -30.43 10.92 -28.19
N ALA A 84 -30.67 9.89 -27.37
CA ALA A 84 -29.66 8.92 -26.98
C ALA A 84 -29.09 8.13 -28.17
N LYS A 85 -27.76 7.98 -28.24
CA LYS A 85 -27.10 7.04 -29.15
C LYS A 85 -27.06 5.65 -28.52
N LEU A 86 -27.56 4.64 -29.24
CA LEU A 86 -27.50 3.24 -28.85
C LEU A 86 -26.23 2.61 -29.42
N TYR A 87 -25.53 1.79 -28.64
CA TYR A 87 -24.26 1.22 -29.05
C TYR A 87 -24.09 -0.21 -28.53
N CYS A 88 -23.65 -1.12 -29.41
CA CYS A 88 -23.34 -2.51 -29.11
C CYS A 88 -21.83 -2.70 -29.20
N LYS A 89 -21.20 -3.00 -28.06
CA LYS A 89 -19.74 -3.17 -27.95
C LYS A 89 -19.26 -4.48 -28.58
N SER A 90 -20.02 -5.57 -28.44
CA SER A 90 -19.67 -6.89 -29.02
C SER A 90 -19.49 -6.83 -30.54
N CYS A 91 -20.23 -5.93 -31.21
CA CYS A 91 -20.19 -5.80 -32.67
C CYS A 91 -19.68 -4.43 -33.16
N ASN A 92 -19.17 -3.57 -32.26
CA ASN A 92 -18.79 -2.18 -32.56
C ASN A 92 -19.85 -1.41 -33.38
N TYR A 93 -21.14 -1.62 -33.07
CA TYR A 93 -22.27 -1.10 -33.85
C TYR A 93 -22.98 0.05 -33.14
N GLY A 94 -23.15 1.19 -33.80
CA GLY A 94 -23.88 2.35 -33.29
C GLY A 94 -25.18 2.63 -34.06
N SER A 95 -26.24 3.04 -33.37
CA SER A 95 -27.50 3.46 -33.99
C SER A 95 -28.19 4.55 -33.17
N GLN A 96 -28.76 5.55 -33.86
CA GLN A 96 -29.67 6.52 -33.25
C GLN A 96 -31.14 6.06 -33.29
N ARG A 97 -31.45 4.96 -34.00
CA ARG A 97 -32.81 4.44 -34.17
C ARG A 97 -33.00 3.16 -33.38
N LEU A 98 -33.95 3.16 -32.44
CA LEU A 98 -34.29 2.02 -31.60
C LEU A 98 -34.66 0.76 -32.40
N LYS A 99 -35.48 0.91 -33.45
CA LYS A 99 -35.89 -0.21 -34.32
C LYS A 99 -34.69 -0.90 -34.98
N LYS A 100 -33.73 -0.12 -35.49
CA LYS A 100 -32.51 -0.67 -36.12
C LYS A 100 -31.62 -1.38 -35.08
N PHE A 101 -31.49 -0.79 -33.90
CA PHE A 101 -30.69 -1.38 -32.83
C PHE A 101 -31.28 -2.70 -32.31
N ARG A 102 -32.60 -2.77 -32.09
CA ARG A 102 -33.26 -4.04 -31.74
C ARG A 102 -33.07 -5.11 -32.81
N LYS A 103 -33.21 -4.75 -34.09
CA LYS A 103 -32.97 -5.68 -35.20
C LYS A 103 -31.52 -6.20 -35.20
N HIS A 104 -30.55 -5.35 -34.87
CA HIS A 104 -29.16 -5.76 -34.70
C HIS A 104 -28.99 -6.77 -33.55
N LEU A 105 -29.53 -6.50 -32.36
CA LEU A 105 -29.43 -7.41 -31.20
C LEU A 105 -30.08 -8.77 -31.48
N SER A 106 -31.15 -8.82 -32.26
CA SER A 106 -31.81 -10.08 -32.64
C SER A 106 -31.14 -10.80 -33.83
N SER A 107 -30.01 -10.29 -34.35
CA SER A 107 -29.36 -10.90 -35.51
C SER A 107 -28.48 -12.10 -35.12
N TYR A 108 -28.43 -13.10 -36.01
CA TYR A 108 -27.54 -14.25 -35.86
C TYR A 108 -26.07 -13.84 -35.66
N ASN A 109 -25.63 -12.82 -36.39
CA ASN A 109 -24.26 -12.30 -36.27
C ASN A 109 -23.97 -11.79 -34.85
N HIS A 110 -24.93 -11.10 -34.22
CA HIS A 110 -24.75 -10.63 -32.85
C HIS A 110 -24.66 -11.80 -31.85
N ALA A 111 -25.56 -12.78 -31.95
CA ALA A 111 -25.55 -13.96 -31.10
C ALA A 111 -24.24 -14.77 -31.23
N ARG A 112 -23.69 -14.86 -32.46
CA ARG A 112 -22.41 -15.51 -32.72
C ARG A 112 -21.25 -14.76 -32.08
N GLU A 113 -21.19 -13.43 -32.21
CA GLU A 113 -20.12 -12.66 -31.57
C GLU A 113 -20.19 -12.68 -30.04
N GLU A 114 -21.38 -12.72 -29.44
CA GLU A 114 -21.51 -12.93 -27.99
C GLU A 114 -21.00 -14.30 -27.53
N GLY A 115 -21.12 -15.34 -28.37
CA GLY A 115 -20.60 -16.68 -28.09
C GLY A 115 -19.08 -16.81 -28.25
N VAL A 116 -18.45 -16.01 -29.13
CA VAL A 116 -16.99 -16.01 -29.35
C VAL A 116 -16.27 -15.10 -28.35
N THR A 117 -16.92 -14.06 -27.85
CA THR A 117 -16.30 -13.10 -26.92
C THR A 117 -16.30 -13.64 -25.50
N THR A 118 -15.50 -14.67 -25.24
CA THR A 118 -15.15 -15.07 -23.87
C THR A 118 -13.66 -14.84 -23.61
N VAL A 119 -13.42 -14.27 -22.43
CA VAL A 119 -12.17 -14.20 -21.69
C VAL A 119 -11.17 -13.10 -22.09
N TYR A 120 -11.14 -12.03 -21.29
CA TYR A 120 -9.95 -11.20 -21.12
C TYR A 120 -8.99 -11.94 -20.17
N THR A 121 -8.12 -12.81 -20.70
CA THR A 121 -7.08 -13.54 -19.93
C THR A 121 -5.69 -12.91 -20.00
N ASN A 122 -5.56 -11.66 -20.41
CA ASN A 122 -4.25 -11.04 -20.63
C ASN A 122 -4.01 -9.80 -19.76
N VAL A 123 -4.17 -9.93 -18.44
CA VAL A 123 -3.66 -8.92 -17.49
C VAL A 123 -2.58 -9.49 -16.56
N GLU A 124 -2.41 -10.81 -16.46
CA GLU A 124 -1.49 -11.44 -15.49
C GLU A 124 -0.01 -11.44 -15.92
N ARG A 125 0.30 -11.32 -17.23
CA ARG A 125 1.69 -11.39 -17.72
C ARG A 125 2.46 -10.07 -17.67
N VAL A 126 1.78 -8.93 -17.62
CA VAL A 126 2.48 -7.63 -17.56
C VAL A 126 2.97 -7.33 -16.15
N THR A 127 2.32 -7.89 -15.13
CA THR A 127 2.50 -7.51 -13.73
C THR A 127 3.68 -8.17 -13.01
N ALA A 128 4.28 -9.23 -13.56
CA ALA A 128 5.43 -9.89 -12.96
C ALA A 128 6.70 -9.01 -12.97
N ASP A 129 6.81 -8.09 -13.94
CA ASP A 129 7.95 -7.17 -14.09
C ASP A 129 7.63 -5.76 -13.55
N TRP A 130 6.49 -5.57 -12.87
CA TRP A 130 6.10 -4.26 -12.35
C TRP A 130 6.83 -3.95 -11.04
N GLY A 131 7.92 -3.21 -11.16
CA GLY A 131 8.63 -2.58 -10.05
C GLY A 131 9.51 -1.47 -10.60
N ARG A 132 8.97 -0.24 -10.68
CA ARG A 132 9.77 0.93 -11.04
C ARG A 132 9.97 1.78 -9.80
N ASN A 133 11.23 2.04 -9.49
CA ASN A 133 11.59 3.00 -8.45
C ASN A 133 11.44 4.40 -9.04
N TYR A 134 10.43 5.13 -8.58
CA TYR A 134 10.15 6.48 -9.05
C TYR A 134 10.99 7.48 -8.27
N LYS A 135 11.62 8.41 -9.01
CA LYS A 135 12.33 9.54 -8.40
C LYS A 135 11.36 10.39 -7.59
N ALA A 136 11.86 10.99 -6.52
CA ALA A 136 11.12 11.92 -5.69
C ALA A 136 10.56 13.07 -6.52
N THR A 137 9.29 13.39 -6.31
CA THR A 137 8.74 14.67 -6.74
C THR A 137 9.15 15.76 -5.74
N PRO A 138 9.11 17.05 -6.12
CA PRO A 138 9.45 18.14 -5.20
C PRO A 138 8.64 18.11 -3.89
N GLU A 139 7.39 17.66 -3.94
CA GLU A 139 6.52 17.52 -2.77
C GLU A 139 7.02 16.46 -1.76
N PHE A 140 7.62 15.37 -2.25
CA PHE A 140 8.08 14.26 -1.40
C PHE A 140 9.59 14.25 -1.14
N ALA A 141 10.39 15.07 -1.84
CA ALA A 141 11.85 15.06 -1.74
C ALA A 141 12.36 15.20 -0.30
N THR A 142 11.75 16.06 0.51
CA THR A 142 12.13 16.29 1.91
C THR A 142 11.09 15.77 2.91
N ALA A 143 10.13 14.96 2.45
CA ALA A 143 9.08 14.41 3.31
C ALA A 143 9.65 13.43 4.34
N LYS A 144 9.05 13.38 5.54
CA LYS A 144 9.45 12.44 6.59
C LYS A 144 9.26 11.00 6.12
N ILE A 145 10.23 10.15 6.42
CA ILE A 145 10.23 8.72 6.08
C ILE A 145 10.16 7.89 7.36
N GLN A 146 9.14 7.06 7.50
CA GLN A 146 8.99 6.10 8.58
C GLN A 146 9.18 4.68 8.04
N VAL A 147 10.11 3.94 8.65
CA VAL A 147 10.45 2.57 8.28
C VAL A 147 10.03 1.63 9.40
N TRP A 148 9.23 0.62 9.06
CA TRP A 148 8.94 -0.53 9.92
C TRP A 148 9.64 -1.75 9.34
N TRP A 149 10.56 -2.31 10.10
CA TRP A 149 11.43 -3.39 9.65
C TRP A 149 11.16 -4.67 10.42
N ASP A 150 10.66 -5.68 9.74
CA ASP A 150 10.52 -7.03 10.26
C ASP A 150 11.83 -7.80 10.13
N MET A 151 12.48 -8.06 11.26
CA MET A 151 13.74 -8.82 11.31
C MET A 151 13.52 -10.33 11.25
N PHE A 152 12.29 -10.84 11.37
CA PHE A 152 12.01 -12.26 11.16
C PHE A 152 12.07 -12.61 9.68
N ASP A 153 11.47 -11.77 8.83
CA ASP A 153 11.49 -11.93 7.37
C ASP A 153 12.81 -11.45 6.76
N CYS A 154 13.30 -10.29 7.20
CA CYS A 154 14.49 -9.63 6.66
C CYS A 154 15.57 -9.46 7.74
N PRO A 155 16.19 -10.55 8.21
CA PRO A 155 17.22 -10.48 9.24
C PRO A 155 18.49 -9.79 8.72
N ILE A 156 19.34 -9.34 9.65
CA ILE A 156 20.69 -8.88 9.31
C ILE A 156 21.48 -10.08 8.77
N PRO A 157 22.03 -10.03 7.55
CA PRO A 157 22.80 -11.14 7.00
C PRO A 157 24.01 -11.48 7.87
N GLN A 158 24.39 -12.76 7.89
CA GLN A 158 25.56 -13.20 8.64
C GLN A 158 26.84 -12.47 8.18
N GLY A 159 27.58 -11.91 9.13
CA GLY A 159 28.81 -11.16 8.86
C GLY A 159 28.58 -9.72 8.38
N TYR A 160 27.34 -9.28 8.19
CA TYR A 160 27.02 -7.89 7.87
C TYR A 160 27.10 -7.00 9.12
N ASP A 161 27.75 -5.84 9.02
CA ASP A 161 27.79 -4.88 10.12
C ASP A 161 26.41 -4.21 10.28
N ALA A 162 25.73 -4.50 11.39
CA ALA A 162 24.42 -3.96 11.70
C ALA A 162 24.36 -2.42 11.70
N ARG A 163 25.50 -1.74 11.90
CA ARG A 163 25.60 -0.26 11.78
C ARG A 163 25.43 0.23 10.34
N GLN A 164 25.57 -0.64 9.35
CA GLN A 164 25.43 -0.28 7.92
C GLN A 164 23.98 -0.38 7.43
N VAL A 165 23.05 -0.93 8.21
CA VAL A 165 21.64 -1.06 7.81
C VAL A 165 21.01 0.30 7.55
N ARG A 166 21.06 1.23 8.52
CA ARG A 166 20.51 2.58 8.37
C ARG A 166 21.17 3.34 7.21
N PRO A 167 22.51 3.45 7.13
CA PRO A 167 23.18 4.09 6.00
C PRO A 167 22.79 3.52 4.64
N SER A 168 22.61 2.20 4.53
CA SER A 168 22.22 1.56 3.26
C SER A 168 20.79 1.93 2.85
N ILE A 169 19.85 1.95 3.81
CA ILE A 169 18.48 2.40 3.59
C ILE A 169 18.45 3.88 3.18
N GLU A 170 19.15 4.75 3.91
CA GLU A 170 19.24 6.18 3.60
C GLU A 170 19.89 6.46 2.24
N ALA A 171 20.92 5.69 1.86
CA ALA A 171 21.55 5.78 0.55
C ALA A 171 20.57 5.42 -0.59
N ALA A 172 19.80 4.34 -0.44
CA ALA A 172 18.79 3.94 -1.42
C ALA A 172 17.70 5.00 -1.62
N PHE A 173 17.27 5.66 -0.53
CA PHE A 173 16.36 6.80 -0.63
C PHE A 173 16.99 7.98 -1.38
N LYS A 174 18.24 8.31 -1.06
CA LYS A 174 18.98 9.42 -1.67
C LYS A 174 19.20 9.21 -3.17
N GLU A 175 19.47 7.98 -3.61
CA GLU A 175 19.60 7.64 -5.04
C GLU A 175 18.33 7.97 -5.84
N LEU A 176 17.16 7.84 -5.21
CA LEU A 176 15.88 8.22 -5.79
C LEU A 176 15.52 9.69 -5.56
N GLY A 177 16.36 10.47 -4.88
CA GLY A 177 16.14 11.90 -4.62
C GLY A 177 15.33 12.20 -3.36
N TYR A 178 15.14 11.23 -2.47
CA TYR A 178 14.53 11.46 -1.16
C TYR A 178 15.61 11.75 -0.11
N SER A 179 15.49 12.87 0.57
CA SER A 179 16.45 13.35 1.56
C SER A 179 15.80 13.83 2.87
N GLY A 180 14.54 13.45 3.09
CA GLY A 180 13.83 13.77 4.33
C GLY A 180 14.33 12.96 5.54
N PRO A 181 13.91 13.32 6.76
CA PRO A 181 14.34 12.65 7.98
C PRO A 181 13.81 11.21 8.02
N VAL A 182 14.69 10.27 8.37
CA VAL A 182 14.38 8.83 8.44
C VAL A 182 14.27 8.37 9.90
N SER A 183 13.16 7.73 10.22
CA SER A 183 12.91 7.04 11.49
C SER A 183 12.73 5.55 11.23
N ILE A 184 13.47 4.69 11.93
CA ILE A 184 13.47 3.24 11.72
C ILE A 184 13.11 2.53 13.02
N THR A 185 12.16 1.61 12.95
CA THR A 185 11.82 0.69 14.05
C THR A 185 11.99 -0.74 13.57
N ALA A 186 12.90 -1.47 14.20
CA ALA A 186 13.17 -2.89 13.95
C ALA A 186 12.34 -3.76 14.90
N TYR A 187 11.58 -4.71 14.36
CA TYR A 187 10.77 -5.67 15.08
C TYR A 187 11.43 -7.03 15.02
N GLY A 188 11.58 -7.70 16.15
CA GLY A 188 12.15 -9.04 16.17
C GLY A 188 12.32 -9.63 17.57
N ASP A 189 12.80 -10.87 17.60
CA ASP A 189 13.35 -11.43 18.83
C ASP A 189 14.74 -10.84 19.08
N HIS A 190 14.81 -10.01 20.11
CA HIS A 190 16.00 -9.24 20.41
C HIS A 190 16.86 -9.83 21.52
N LYS A 191 16.59 -11.07 21.94
CA LYS A 191 17.45 -11.81 22.88
C LYS A 191 18.88 -11.97 22.36
N HIS A 192 19.05 -12.09 21.04
CA HIS A 192 20.35 -12.32 20.39
C HIS A 192 20.69 -11.28 19.31
N THR A 193 19.92 -10.20 19.22
CA THR A 193 20.16 -9.13 18.23
C THR A 193 21.33 -8.23 18.68
N PRO A 194 22.18 -7.71 17.75
CA PRO A 194 23.22 -6.74 18.07
C PRO A 194 22.64 -5.35 18.40
N LEU A 195 21.96 -5.23 19.54
CA LEU A 195 21.25 -4.02 19.99
C LEU A 195 22.13 -2.77 20.05
N GLN A 196 23.38 -2.92 20.50
CA GLN A 196 24.34 -1.82 20.56
C GLN A 196 24.59 -1.23 19.17
N ALA A 197 24.77 -2.09 18.17
CA ALA A 197 25.06 -1.66 16.81
C ALA A 197 23.86 -0.92 16.19
N LEU A 198 22.65 -1.47 16.32
CA LEU A 198 21.43 -0.82 15.84
C LEU A 198 21.18 0.53 16.52
N SER A 199 21.19 0.56 17.85
CA SER A 199 20.94 1.79 18.62
C SER A 199 22.01 2.86 18.44
N SER A 200 23.28 2.48 18.19
CA SER A 200 24.35 3.44 17.88
C SER A 200 24.05 4.26 16.62
N THR A 201 23.22 3.73 15.72
CA THR A 201 22.76 4.43 14.51
C THR A 201 21.36 5.03 14.66
N GLY A 202 20.79 5.03 15.87
CA GLY A 202 19.47 5.60 16.14
C GLY A 202 18.28 4.76 15.65
N VAL A 203 18.50 3.46 15.36
CA VAL A 203 17.40 2.53 15.05
C VAL A 203 16.67 2.17 16.34
N HIS A 204 15.36 2.40 16.39
CA HIS A 204 14.51 1.96 17.48
C HIS A 204 14.32 0.44 17.41
N VAL A 205 14.20 -0.20 18.56
CA VAL A 205 14.11 -1.65 18.70
C VAL A 205 12.79 -1.99 19.37
N ALA A 206 11.99 -2.83 18.73
CA ALA A 206 10.68 -3.26 19.22
C ALA A 206 10.65 -4.78 19.34
N HIS A 207 10.91 -5.27 20.55
CA HIS A 207 10.82 -6.69 20.83
C HIS A 207 9.38 -7.19 20.68
N ALA A 208 9.24 -8.18 19.80
CA ALA A 208 8.06 -8.96 19.54
C ALA A 208 8.46 -10.44 19.44
N VAL A 209 7.47 -11.33 19.50
CA VAL A 209 7.66 -12.77 19.22
C VAL A 209 7.01 -13.10 17.88
N PRO A 210 7.44 -14.18 17.20
CA PRO A 210 6.85 -14.60 15.94
C PRO A 210 5.33 -14.76 16.02
N GLY A 211 4.61 -14.35 14.97
CA GLY A 211 3.15 -14.41 14.87
C GLY A 211 2.40 -13.22 15.48
N VAL A 212 3.06 -12.32 16.22
CA VAL A 212 2.41 -11.10 16.77
C VAL A 212 3.00 -9.80 16.23
N GLU A 213 4.16 -9.84 15.60
CA GLU A 213 4.87 -8.71 15.00
C GLU A 213 3.96 -7.86 14.10
N TYR A 214 3.21 -8.46 13.16
CA TYR A 214 2.36 -7.71 12.23
C TYR A 214 1.23 -6.97 12.93
N LYS A 215 0.66 -7.55 13.99
CA LYS A 215 -0.37 -6.89 14.79
C LYS A 215 0.20 -5.66 15.51
N ARG A 216 1.45 -5.76 16.00
CA ARG A 216 2.15 -4.65 16.66
C ARG A 216 2.56 -3.57 15.65
N MET A 217 3.09 -3.98 14.51
CA MET A 217 3.44 -3.10 13.40
C MET A 217 2.22 -2.32 12.91
N ALA A 218 1.09 -3.00 12.65
CA ALA A 218 -0.17 -2.36 12.29
C ALA A 218 -0.67 -1.36 13.36
N GLY A 219 -0.47 -1.67 14.65
CA GLY A 219 -0.72 -0.75 15.74
C GLY A 219 0.14 0.52 15.64
N ASN A 220 1.44 0.37 15.45
CA ASN A 220 2.35 1.51 15.36
C ASN A 220 2.17 2.33 14.07
N VAL A 221 1.74 1.72 12.97
CA VAL A 221 1.32 2.46 11.76
C VAL A 221 0.14 3.38 12.07
N ARG A 222 -0.85 2.91 12.85
CA ARG A 222 -2.01 3.73 13.24
C ARG A 222 -1.63 4.84 14.21
N GLU A 223 -0.78 4.55 15.19
CA GLU A 223 -0.26 5.56 16.13
C GLU A 223 0.53 6.63 15.38
N TRP A 224 1.45 6.22 14.51
CA TRP A 224 2.20 7.16 13.67
C TRP A 224 1.28 8.01 12.81
N HIS A 225 0.25 7.44 12.18
CA HIS A 225 -0.72 8.23 11.41
C HIS A 225 -1.46 9.26 12.27
N ALA A 226 -1.85 8.91 13.51
CA ALA A 226 -2.49 9.85 14.43
C ALA A 226 -1.58 11.04 14.78
N ASP A 227 -0.27 10.81 14.89
CA ASP A 227 0.73 11.84 15.18
C ASP A 227 1.17 12.64 13.94
N ASN A 228 0.80 12.21 12.73
CA ASN A 228 1.20 12.83 11.46
C ASN A 228 -0.07 13.16 10.63
N PRO A 229 -0.82 14.21 10.99
CA PRO A 229 -2.17 14.47 10.49
C PRO A 229 -2.25 14.62 8.95
N PRO A 230 -3.43 14.34 8.37
CA PRO A 230 -3.67 14.35 6.93
C PRO A 230 -3.47 15.75 6.34
N GLN A 231 -2.31 16.00 5.72
CA GLN A 231 -2.02 17.08 4.74
C GLN A 231 -0.53 17.23 4.41
N THR A 232 0.38 16.75 5.26
CA THR A 232 1.82 16.73 4.98
C THR A 232 2.19 15.51 4.17
N ALA A 233 2.95 15.72 3.08
CA ALA A 233 3.58 14.63 2.36
C ALA A 233 4.44 13.80 3.33
N ALA A 234 4.20 12.50 3.37
CA ALA A 234 4.98 11.58 4.19
C ALA A 234 5.21 10.27 3.46
N ILE A 235 6.21 9.52 3.89
CA ILE A 235 6.65 8.30 3.23
C ILE A 235 6.67 7.19 4.27
N MET A 236 5.98 6.11 3.94
CA MET A 236 5.98 4.87 4.70
C MET A 236 6.86 3.85 3.98
N MET A 237 7.71 3.13 4.70
CA MET A 237 8.41 1.95 4.22
C MET A 237 8.11 0.76 5.11
N VAL A 238 7.71 -0.35 4.51
CA VAL A 238 7.57 -1.64 5.21
C VAL A 238 8.59 -2.62 4.65
N ILE A 239 9.40 -3.20 5.53
CA ILE A 239 10.37 -4.24 5.19
C ILE A 239 9.85 -5.56 5.77
N SER A 240 9.23 -6.40 4.94
CA SER A 240 8.61 -7.67 5.32
C SER A 240 8.14 -8.45 4.09
N ASP A 241 8.14 -9.78 4.21
CA ASP A 241 7.61 -10.71 3.21
C ASP A 241 6.09 -10.87 3.30
N ASN A 242 5.46 -10.48 4.42
CA ASN A 242 4.04 -10.67 4.70
C ASN A 242 3.26 -9.35 4.86
N VAL A 243 3.62 -8.31 4.09
CA VAL A 243 2.92 -7.01 4.12
C VAL A 243 1.42 -7.13 3.83
N ASP A 244 0.99 -8.19 3.13
CA ASP A 244 -0.41 -8.45 2.83
C ASP A 244 -1.28 -8.58 4.09
N ILE A 245 -0.72 -9.02 5.22
CA ILE A 245 -1.41 -9.13 6.52
C ILE A 245 -1.90 -7.75 7.02
N ILE A 246 -1.14 -6.69 6.74
CA ILE A 246 -1.47 -5.31 7.16
C ILE A 246 -1.95 -4.43 5.99
N SER A 247 -2.04 -4.99 4.78
CA SER A 247 -2.33 -4.28 3.54
C SER A 247 -3.64 -3.50 3.57
N ILE A 248 -4.71 -4.05 4.16
CA ILE A 248 -6.03 -3.38 4.21
C ILE A 248 -5.93 -2.01 4.89
N GLY A 249 -5.19 -1.92 5.99
CA GLY A 249 -4.97 -0.67 6.71
C GLY A 249 -4.16 0.32 5.88
N LEU A 250 -3.07 -0.15 5.28
CA LEU A 250 -2.19 0.67 4.43
C LEU A 250 -2.91 1.20 3.19
N VAL A 251 -3.70 0.37 2.51
CA VAL A 251 -4.49 0.74 1.33
C VAL A 251 -5.46 1.88 1.67
N LYS A 252 -6.09 1.84 2.85
CA LYS A 252 -6.97 2.93 3.29
C LYS A 252 -6.17 4.21 3.52
N LEU A 253 -5.05 4.13 4.23
CA LEU A 253 -4.19 5.29 4.49
C LEU A 253 -3.71 5.94 3.19
N LEU A 254 -3.27 5.15 2.21
CA LEU A 254 -2.78 5.65 0.92
C LEU A 254 -3.87 6.31 0.06
N GLN A 255 -5.14 5.92 0.21
CA GLN A 255 -6.25 6.55 -0.52
C GLN A 255 -6.73 7.84 0.15
N GLU A 256 -6.56 7.97 1.46
CA GLU A 256 -7.09 9.07 2.25
C GLU A 256 -6.03 10.15 2.56
N ASN A 257 -4.76 9.85 2.31
CA ASN A 257 -3.63 10.71 2.69
C ASN A 257 -2.63 10.89 1.56
N LYS A 258 -1.85 11.97 1.65
CA LYS A 258 -0.70 12.23 0.77
C LYS A 258 0.52 11.42 1.20
N TYR A 259 0.42 10.10 1.13
CA TYR A 259 1.51 9.20 1.52
C TYR A 259 2.05 8.44 0.32
N ASN A 260 3.38 8.31 0.26
CA ASN A 260 4.03 7.31 -0.61
C ASN A 260 4.34 6.06 0.21
N LEU A 261 4.24 4.90 -0.44
CA LEU A 261 4.65 3.62 0.13
C LEU A 261 5.88 3.07 -0.58
N PHE A 262 6.86 2.66 0.19
CA PHE A 262 8.00 1.85 -0.23
C PHE A 262 7.91 0.46 0.39
N LEU A 263 8.41 -0.55 -0.31
CA LEU A 263 8.52 -1.90 0.22
C LEU A 263 9.96 -2.43 0.10
N ALA A 264 10.35 -3.26 1.05
CA ALA A 264 11.45 -4.19 0.84
C ALA A 264 11.07 -5.57 1.39
N TYR A 265 11.62 -6.61 0.80
CA TYR A 265 11.30 -7.99 1.10
C TYR A 265 12.47 -8.89 0.71
N SER A 266 12.56 -10.08 1.28
CA SER A 266 13.58 -11.07 0.94
C SER A 266 13.34 -11.65 -0.46
N PHE A 267 12.08 -11.77 -0.89
CA PHE A 267 11.69 -12.16 -2.24
C PHE A 267 10.49 -11.37 -2.75
N ARG A 268 10.41 -11.16 -4.08
CA ARG A 268 9.25 -10.49 -4.69
C ARG A 268 7.99 -11.33 -4.51
N PRO A 269 6.88 -10.75 -4.00
CA PRO A 269 5.59 -11.44 -3.97
C PRO A 269 5.19 -11.91 -5.36
N TYR A 270 4.68 -13.14 -5.46
CA TYR A 270 4.25 -13.71 -6.73
C TYR A 270 2.93 -13.11 -7.25
N GLN A 271 2.13 -12.55 -6.34
CA GLN A 271 0.84 -11.93 -6.66
C GLN A 271 0.91 -10.41 -6.52
N MET A 272 0.19 -9.72 -7.40
CA MET A 272 0.08 -8.28 -7.31
C MET A 272 -0.76 -7.84 -6.12
N SER A 273 -0.13 -7.10 -5.21
CA SER A 273 -0.83 -6.47 -4.08
C SER A 273 -1.75 -5.33 -4.54
N TYR A 274 -2.77 -5.03 -3.72
CA TYR A 274 -3.56 -3.80 -3.83
C TYR A 274 -2.73 -2.55 -3.50
N LEU A 275 -1.57 -2.70 -2.86
CA LEU A 275 -0.68 -1.62 -2.47
C LEU A 275 0.05 -1.03 -3.68
N LEU A 276 -0.15 0.26 -3.93
CA LEU A 276 0.61 1.00 -4.92
C LEU A 276 1.91 1.51 -4.31
N THR A 277 3.03 0.94 -4.75
CA THR A 277 4.37 1.32 -4.31
C THR A 277 5.00 2.38 -5.22
N SER A 278 5.78 3.26 -4.59
CA SER A 278 6.63 4.24 -5.27
C SER A 278 8.05 3.73 -5.48
N ALA A 279 8.50 2.77 -4.68
CA ALA A 279 9.77 2.09 -4.85
C ALA A 279 9.77 0.75 -4.11
N GLU A 280 10.54 -0.20 -4.61
CA GLU A 280 10.69 -1.54 -4.04
C GLU A 280 12.12 -2.05 -4.13
N TRP A 281 12.55 -2.81 -3.12
CA TRP A 281 13.87 -3.43 -3.09
C TRP A 281 13.81 -4.88 -2.63
N LEU A 282 14.69 -5.71 -3.20
CA LEU A 282 15.10 -6.94 -2.52
C LEU A 282 15.99 -6.54 -1.34
N TRP A 283 15.77 -7.14 -0.18
CA TRP A 283 16.49 -6.85 1.06
C TRP A 283 18.01 -6.95 0.88
N GLU A 284 18.48 -8.00 0.21
CA GLU A 284 19.91 -8.18 -0.08
C GLU A 284 20.47 -7.06 -0.95
N SER A 285 19.72 -6.64 -1.97
CA SER A 285 20.12 -5.53 -2.85
C SER A 285 20.12 -4.19 -2.12
N LEU A 286 19.20 -4.00 -1.17
CA LEU A 286 19.14 -2.81 -0.33
C LEU A 286 20.37 -2.69 0.56
N LEU A 287 20.85 -3.82 1.12
CA LEU A 287 22.02 -3.87 1.98
C LEU A 287 23.36 -3.87 1.24
N ALA A 288 23.36 -4.27 -0.03
CA ALA A 288 24.58 -4.29 -0.86
C ALA A 288 25.16 -2.89 -1.08
N GLY A 289 24.32 -1.84 -1.02
CA GLY A 289 24.69 -0.45 -1.28
C GLY A 289 25.28 -0.22 -2.67
N PRO A 290 25.49 1.03 -3.10
CA PRO A 290 26.45 1.28 -4.15
C PRO A 290 27.82 0.79 -3.67
N LEU A 291 28.57 0.07 -4.51
CA LEU A 291 29.95 -0.36 -4.27
C LEU A 291 30.90 0.86 -4.18
N THR A 292 30.65 1.78 -3.25
CA THR A 292 31.54 2.88 -2.93
C THR A 292 32.48 2.41 -1.84
N LYS A 293 33.71 2.11 -2.28
CA LYS A 293 34.89 1.92 -1.44
C LYS A 293 34.85 2.83 -0.21
N HIS A 294 34.88 2.23 0.97
CA HIS A 294 35.29 2.83 2.24
C HIS A 294 34.84 4.29 2.44
N SER A 295 33.54 4.52 2.66
CA SER A 295 33.16 5.71 3.41
C SER A 295 33.46 5.42 4.88
N LEU A 296 34.64 5.84 5.33
CA LEU A 296 35.00 5.84 6.75
C LEU A 296 33.92 6.64 7.48
N LEU A 297 33.14 5.96 8.33
CA LEU A 297 32.34 6.63 9.34
C LEU A 297 33.32 7.48 10.14
N SER A 298 33.21 8.81 10.05
CA SER A 298 33.81 9.66 11.07
C SER A 298 33.11 9.32 12.37
N GLU A 299 33.83 8.74 13.32
CA GLU A 299 33.37 8.63 14.70
C GLU A 299 33.14 10.04 15.24
N SER A 300 31.91 10.53 15.10
CA SER A 300 31.42 11.61 15.94
C SER A 300 30.97 10.98 17.26
N GLU A 301 31.94 10.74 18.13
CA GLU A 301 31.68 10.54 19.56
C GLU A 301 31.07 11.83 20.11
N SER A 302 29.74 11.89 20.25
CA SER A 302 29.02 12.66 21.29
C SER A 302 27.50 12.79 21.10
N SER A 303 26.86 12.17 20.11
CA SER A 303 25.38 12.18 20.08
C SER A 303 24.83 11.12 21.03
N VAL A 304 24.19 11.55 22.13
CA VAL A 304 23.34 10.68 22.94
C VAL A 304 22.38 9.94 22.00
N SER A 305 22.46 8.61 21.97
CA SER A 305 21.57 7.81 21.12
C SER A 305 20.11 8.12 21.49
N THR A 306 19.34 8.59 20.52
CA THR A 306 17.88 8.79 20.66
C THR A 306 17.11 7.49 20.45
N ALA A 307 17.79 6.35 20.30
CA ALA A 307 17.15 5.06 20.13
C ALA A 307 16.37 4.68 21.39
N MET A 308 15.18 4.15 21.18
CA MET A 308 14.33 3.61 22.23
C MET A 308 14.18 2.10 22.04
N PHE A 309 14.12 1.39 23.16
CA PHE A 309 13.87 -0.04 23.24
C PHE A 309 12.47 -0.26 23.80
N HIS A 310 11.65 -0.99 23.05
CA HIS A 310 10.27 -1.28 23.37
C HIS A 310 10.09 -2.79 23.49
N CYS A 311 9.44 -3.25 24.55
CA CYS A 311 8.89 -4.60 24.63
C CYS A 311 7.39 -4.53 24.37
N LYS A 312 6.97 -4.93 23.17
CA LYS A 312 5.57 -4.84 22.75
C LYS A 312 4.66 -5.86 23.44
N LEU A 313 5.25 -6.89 24.04
CA LEU A 313 4.55 -7.85 24.91
C LEU A 313 4.16 -7.19 26.24
N CYS A 314 5.14 -6.63 26.95
CA CYS A 314 4.94 -6.13 28.31
C CYS A 314 4.55 -4.65 28.38
N ARG A 315 4.52 -3.93 27.24
CA ARG A 315 4.37 -2.47 27.17
C ARG A 315 5.42 -1.74 28.00
N PHE A 316 6.66 -2.21 27.90
CA PHE A 316 7.82 -1.66 28.61
C PHE A 316 8.70 -0.89 27.63
N ASP A 317 9.07 0.34 28.00
CA ASP A 317 9.90 1.21 27.17
C ASP A 317 11.11 1.72 27.97
N THR A 318 12.28 1.76 27.35
CA THR A 318 13.49 2.29 27.97
C THR A 318 14.48 2.81 26.93
N ILE A 319 15.40 3.68 27.37
CA ILE A 319 16.57 4.12 26.59
C ILE A 319 17.84 3.33 26.95
N SER A 320 17.81 2.52 28.03
CA SER A 320 18.97 1.77 28.51
C SER A 320 18.97 0.33 27.97
N ILE A 321 20.06 -0.03 27.27
CA ILE A 321 20.28 -1.40 26.76
C ILE A 321 20.32 -2.42 27.88
N ASP A 322 20.98 -2.08 29.00
CA ASP A 322 21.14 -3.00 30.13
C ASP A 322 19.79 -3.25 30.82
N ASN A 323 18.98 -2.21 31.01
CA ASN A 323 17.63 -2.36 31.55
C ASN A 323 16.75 -3.19 30.61
N PHE A 324 16.88 -2.99 29.30
CA PHE A 324 16.13 -3.76 28.32
C PHE A 324 16.54 -5.23 28.31
N ARG A 325 17.85 -5.53 28.34
CA ARG A 325 18.35 -6.91 28.44
C ARG A 325 17.92 -7.59 29.73
N ALA A 326 18.02 -6.88 30.86
CA ALA A 326 17.55 -7.39 32.14
C ALA A 326 16.05 -7.70 32.10
N HIS A 327 15.23 -6.84 31.49
CA HIS A 327 13.81 -7.11 31.29
C HIS A 327 13.57 -8.37 30.43
N LEU A 328 14.28 -8.54 29.31
CA LEU A 328 14.08 -9.70 28.44
C LEU A 328 14.57 -11.04 29.05
N LEU A 329 15.58 -11.00 29.91
CA LEU A 329 16.24 -12.20 30.44
C LEU A 329 15.79 -12.58 31.85
N SER A 330 15.36 -11.61 32.66
CA SER A 330 15.22 -11.78 34.10
C SER A 330 13.84 -11.38 34.65
N ASP A 331 12.94 -10.87 33.81
CA ASP A 331 11.59 -10.52 34.22
C ASP A 331 10.65 -11.74 34.13
N GLU A 332 10.22 -12.26 35.28
CA GLU A 332 9.27 -13.39 35.34
C GLU A 332 7.95 -13.07 34.64
N LYS A 333 7.49 -11.81 34.68
CA LYS A 333 6.29 -11.39 33.97
C LYS A 333 6.50 -11.45 32.46
N HIS A 334 7.68 -11.08 31.98
CA HIS A 334 8.02 -11.24 30.57
C HIS A 334 8.01 -12.71 30.15
N ALA A 335 8.64 -13.59 30.95
CA ALA A 335 8.64 -15.02 30.68
C ALA A 335 7.22 -15.63 30.66
N GLN A 336 6.35 -15.21 31.58
CA GLN A 336 4.95 -15.62 31.62
C GLN A 336 4.17 -15.15 30.38
N GLU A 337 4.30 -13.88 29.98
CA GLU A 337 3.64 -13.34 28.78
C GLU A 337 4.07 -14.06 27.50
N VAL A 338 5.34 -14.44 27.39
CA VAL A 338 5.84 -15.26 26.27
C VAL A 338 5.21 -16.66 26.28
N SER A 339 4.99 -17.26 27.44
CA SER A 339 4.44 -18.63 27.56
C SER A 339 2.94 -18.77 27.23
N ILE A 340 2.21 -17.65 27.14
CA ILE A 340 0.76 -17.62 26.89
C ILE A 340 0.44 -17.41 25.39
N LEU A 341 1.45 -17.11 24.58
CA LEU A 341 1.39 -16.97 23.12
C LEU A 341 1.80 -18.27 22.44
#